data_AF-A0A1Y3BKR0-F1
#
_entry.id   AF-A0A1Y3BKR0-F1
#
_cell.length_a   1.000
_cell.length_b   1.000
_cell.length_c   1.000
_cell.angle_alpha   90.00
_cell.angle_beta   90.00
_cell.angle_gamma   90.00
#
_symmetry.space_group_name_H-M   'P 1'
#
loop_
_entity.id
_entity.type
_entity.pdbx_description
1 polymer ?
#
loop_
_entity_poly.entity_id
_entity_poly.type
_entity_poly.pdbx_seq_one_letter_code
_entity_poly.pdbx_strand_id
1 'polypeptide(L)'
;MINNQIPPSLAKHIAHLFIRDPLVIFKEKLNIDDTKESDHFENIQSTNWQTMRFKPPPLSQPEIGWRVEFRPMELQLTDTENAALVEENMKVAQERDALKNKRFWFRSNISFPHNISEQLRTRRKQKCFKQLSQCFSSTSKNIQNCCCVQLTIDEIINGTDTGDDECGFPGLIPLLNFYLDSVEIDAETRCTLNLYLRLISRRAKGELPTAAQLIRRFVIGHDDYKNDSHVSSNIAYDLLKQLNQLQTDQITLEQLIQNINDHFRRKTTSTDD
;
A
#
# COMPACT_ATOMS: atom_id res chain seq x y z
N MET A 1 30.04 3.06 -21.84
CA MET A 1 29.06 3.97 -21.19
C MET A 1 29.50 5.43 -21.21
N ILE A 2 30.61 5.83 -20.59
CA ILE A 2 31.05 7.26 -20.54
C ILE A 2 31.19 7.86 -21.95
N ASN A 3 31.79 7.14 -22.89
CA ASN A 3 31.95 7.58 -24.29
C ASN A 3 30.60 7.78 -25.04
N ASN A 4 29.51 7.17 -24.54
CA ASN A 4 28.16 7.33 -25.08
C ASN A 4 27.37 8.43 -24.33
N GLN A 5 28.06 9.33 -23.63
CA GLN A 5 27.51 10.48 -22.90
C GLN A 5 26.49 10.11 -21.79
N ILE A 6 26.53 8.86 -21.29
CA ILE A 6 25.68 8.42 -20.19
C ILE A 6 26.12 9.11 -18.89
N PRO A 7 25.19 9.72 -18.10
CA PRO A 7 25.52 10.38 -16.84
C PRO A 7 26.29 9.47 -15.87
N PRO A 8 27.33 9.98 -15.17
CA PRO A 8 28.18 9.16 -14.28
C PRO A 8 27.42 8.42 -13.18
N SER A 9 26.33 9.00 -12.66
CA SER A 9 25.46 8.37 -11.66
C SER A 9 24.76 7.12 -12.21
N LEU A 10 24.21 7.19 -13.43
CA LEU A 10 23.57 6.05 -14.09
C LEU A 10 24.60 4.99 -14.49
N ALA A 11 25.77 5.41 -15.02
CA ALA A 11 26.86 4.49 -15.32
C ALA A 11 27.34 3.72 -14.07
N LYS A 12 27.44 4.40 -12.91
CA LYS A 12 27.80 3.76 -11.62
C LYS A 12 26.71 2.79 -11.13
N HIS A 13 25.43 3.11 -11.33
CA HIS A 13 24.33 2.20 -11.01
C HIS A 13 24.41 0.91 -11.83
N ILE A 14 24.56 1.00 -13.15
CA ILE A 14 24.68 -0.19 -14.01
C ILE A 14 25.95 -0.98 -13.69
N ALA A 15 27.10 -0.32 -13.48
CA ALA A 15 28.34 -0.99 -13.09
C ALA A 15 28.20 -1.79 -11.77
N HIS A 16 27.36 -1.32 -10.82
CA HIS A 16 27.09 -2.07 -9.59
C HIS A 16 26.28 -3.36 -9.82
N LEU A 17 25.37 -3.39 -10.81
CA LEU A 17 24.62 -4.62 -11.14
C LEU A 17 25.55 -5.69 -11.74
N PHE A 18 26.51 -5.26 -12.56
CA PHE A 18 27.47 -6.08 -13.28
C PHE A 18 28.69 -6.55 -12.45
N ILE A 19 28.66 -6.39 -11.12
CA ILE A 19 29.60 -7.10 -10.20
C ILE A 19 29.14 -8.54 -9.92
N ARG A 20 28.03 -8.96 -10.51
CA ARG A 20 27.39 -10.28 -10.32
C ARG A 20 27.55 -11.12 -11.57
N ASP A 21 27.79 -12.41 -11.39
CA ASP A 21 27.77 -13.39 -12.46
C ASP A 21 26.33 -13.75 -12.87
N PRO A 22 26.08 -14.10 -14.14
CA PRO A 22 24.78 -14.56 -14.61
C PRO A 22 24.46 -15.95 -14.03
N LEU A 23 23.30 -16.09 -13.38
CA LEU A 23 22.94 -17.33 -12.67
C LEU A 23 22.41 -18.45 -13.58
N VAL A 24 21.75 -18.11 -14.69
CA VAL A 24 21.15 -19.07 -15.62
C VAL A 24 21.27 -18.55 -17.05
N ILE A 25 21.99 -19.26 -17.92
CA ILE A 25 22.03 -18.97 -19.36
C ILE A 25 21.61 -20.24 -20.12
N PHE A 26 20.61 -20.11 -20.99
CA PHE A 26 20.22 -21.19 -21.90
C PHE A 26 21.19 -21.25 -23.08
N LYS A 27 21.52 -22.46 -23.55
CA LYS A 27 22.53 -22.70 -24.60
C LYS A 27 22.16 -22.00 -25.91
N GLU A 28 20.87 -21.95 -26.20
CA GLU A 28 20.23 -21.33 -27.36
C GLU A 28 20.39 -19.80 -27.36
N LYS A 29 20.63 -19.20 -26.18
CA LYS A 29 20.76 -17.75 -25.95
C LYS A 29 22.21 -17.34 -25.67
N LEU A 30 23.20 -18.21 -25.90
CA LEU A 30 24.63 -17.85 -25.77
C LEU A 30 25.05 -16.78 -26.78
N ASN A 31 24.51 -16.82 -27.99
CA ASN A 31 24.75 -15.83 -29.05
C ASN A 31 23.39 -15.22 -29.44
N ILE A 32 23.25 -13.90 -29.35
CA ILE A 32 22.04 -13.14 -29.68
C ILE A 32 22.41 -11.93 -30.54
N ASP A 33 21.41 -11.27 -31.12
CA ASP A 33 21.58 -9.99 -31.81
C ASP A 33 21.31 -8.82 -30.84
N ASP A 34 22.38 -8.24 -30.27
CA ASP A 34 22.32 -7.11 -29.32
C ASP A 34 21.57 -5.87 -29.85
N THR A 35 21.30 -5.79 -31.16
CA THR A 35 20.50 -4.70 -31.75
C THR A 35 18.99 -4.91 -31.65
N LYS A 36 18.56 -6.14 -31.30
CA LYS A 36 17.15 -6.57 -31.25
C LYS A 36 16.76 -7.24 -29.93
N GLU A 37 17.71 -7.91 -29.29
CA GLU A 37 17.52 -8.69 -28.07
C GLU A 37 18.29 -8.06 -26.90
N SER A 38 17.72 -8.11 -25.70
CA SER A 38 18.33 -7.57 -24.47
C SER A 38 18.54 -8.64 -23.42
N ASP A 39 18.44 -9.92 -23.79
CA ASP A 39 18.44 -11.08 -22.89
C ASP A 39 19.70 -11.18 -22.03
N HIS A 40 20.88 -10.83 -22.56
CA HIS A 40 22.13 -10.81 -21.79
C HIS A 40 22.13 -9.73 -20.69
N PHE A 41 21.56 -8.56 -20.98
CA PHE A 41 21.38 -7.50 -19.99
C PHE A 41 20.31 -7.87 -18.96
N GLU A 42 19.17 -8.40 -19.40
CA GLU A 42 18.09 -8.86 -18.52
C GLU A 42 18.52 -10.04 -17.64
N ASN A 43 19.50 -10.85 -18.05
CA ASN A 43 20.08 -11.90 -17.20
C ASN A 43 20.61 -11.32 -15.87
N ILE A 44 21.38 -10.23 -15.95
CA ILE A 44 21.94 -9.53 -14.79
C ILE A 44 20.88 -8.64 -14.12
N GLN A 45 20.05 -7.93 -14.89
CA GLN A 45 19.08 -6.98 -14.33
C GLN A 45 17.91 -7.67 -13.61
N SER A 46 17.40 -8.78 -14.15
CA SER A 46 16.29 -9.53 -13.56
C SER A 46 16.69 -10.29 -12.30
N THR A 47 17.97 -10.69 -12.18
CA THR A 47 18.55 -11.40 -11.02
C THR A 47 19.17 -10.47 -9.95
N ASN A 48 19.28 -9.17 -10.23
CA ASN A 48 19.49 -8.17 -9.18
C ASN A 48 18.13 -7.79 -8.55
N TRP A 49 17.77 -8.44 -7.45
CA TRP A 49 16.51 -8.20 -6.72
C TRP A 49 16.67 -7.12 -5.64
N GLN A 50 16.63 -5.87 -6.07
CA GLN A 50 16.63 -4.69 -5.20
C GLN A 50 15.20 -4.31 -4.77
N THR A 51 15.08 -3.45 -3.75
CA THR A 51 13.79 -2.88 -3.29
C THR A 51 13.12 -2.01 -4.34
N MET A 52 13.88 -1.40 -5.25
CA MET A 52 13.37 -0.74 -6.45
C MET A 52 14.19 -1.17 -7.66
N ARG A 53 13.54 -1.36 -8.81
CA ARG A 53 14.21 -1.70 -10.08
C ARG A 53 13.88 -0.65 -11.15
N PHE A 54 14.93 -0.05 -11.72
CA PHE A 54 14.84 0.85 -12.86
C PHE A 54 14.88 0.02 -14.15
N LYS A 55 13.79 0.00 -14.92
CA LYS A 55 13.65 -0.87 -16.10
C LYS A 55 13.78 -0.03 -17.38
N PRO A 56 14.74 -0.32 -18.27
CA PRO A 56 14.80 0.30 -19.57
C PRO A 56 13.58 -0.06 -20.44
N PRO A 57 13.34 0.69 -21.53
CA PRO A 57 12.42 0.27 -22.57
C PRO A 57 12.91 -1.04 -23.22
N PRO A 58 12.04 -2.04 -23.45
CA PRO A 58 12.39 -3.25 -24.17
C PRO A 58 12.59 -2.96 -25.68
N LEU A 59 13.58 -3.59 -26.30
CA LEU A 59 13.87 -3.39 -27.73
C LEU A 59 12.75 -3.90 -28.65
N SER A 60 11.98 -4.90 -28.20
CA SER A 60 10.89 -5.54 -28.95
C SER A 60 9.54 -4.84 -28.87
N GLN A 61 9.38 -3.88 -27.95
CA GLN A 61 8.11 -3.18 -27.65
C GLN A 61 8.39 -1.68 -27.44
N PRO A 62 8.65 -0.93 -28.54
CA PRO A 62 9.09 0.48 -28.48
C PRO A 62 8.05 1.44 -27.89
N GLU A 63 6.80 1.02 -27.78
CA GLU A 63 5.72 1.73 -27.09
C GLU A 63 5.90 1.76 -25.56
N ILE A 64 6.70 0.85 -24.99
CA ILE A 64 6.94 0.77 -23.55
C ILE A 64 8.15 1.61 -23.17
N GLY A 65 7.92 2.72 -22.47
CA GLY A 65 8.97 3.61 -21.97
C GLY A 65 9.77 3.08 -20.77
N TRP A 66 10.60 3.99 -20.22
CA TRP A 66 11.32 3.78 -18.97
C TRP A 66 10.35 3.59 -17.80
N ARG A 67 10.60 2.59 -16.95
CA ARG A 67 9.72 2.23 -15.82
C ARG A 67 10.51 2.13 -14.51
N VAL A 68 9.78 2.28 -13.40
CA VAL A 68 10.29 2.02 -12.05
C VAL A 68 9.36 1.00 -11.41
N GLU A 69 9.93 -0.10 -10.92
CA GLU A 69 9.22 -1.19 -10.26
C GLU A 69 9.54 -1.13 -8.75
N PHE A 70 8.50 -1.03 -7.92
CA PHE A 70 8.61 -0.92 -6.46
C PHE A 70 8.37 -2.30 -5.83
N ARG A 71 9.37 -2.83 -5.11
CA ARG A 71 9.46 -4.24 -4.70
C ARG A 71 9.62 -4.54 -3.19
N PRO A 72 9.63 -3.59 -2.22
CA PRO A 72 9.75 -3.94 -0.80
C PRO A 72 8.40 -4.35 -0.19
N MET A 73 7.45 -4.72 -1.04
CA MET A 73 6.05 -4.97 -0.72
C MET A 73 5.92 -6.45 -0.36
N GLU A 74 5.51 -6.78 0.88
CA GLU A 74 5.04 -8.14 1.17
C GLU A 74 3.76 -8.40 0.37
N LEU A 75 3.46 -9.65 0.01
CA LEU A 75 2.19 -9.93 -0.65
C LEU A 75 1.06 -9.94 0.38
N GLN A 76 0.51 -8.76 0.59
CA GLN A 76 -0.68 -8.51 1.39
C GLN A 76 -1.91 -9.01 0.62
N LEU A 77 -3.02 -9.31 1.31
CA LEU A 77 -4.21 -9.91 0.66
C LEU A 77 -4.85 -8.98 -0.39
N THR A 78 -4.50 -7.70 -0.38
CA THR A 78 -4.81 -6.69 -1.41
C THR A 78 -3.64 -5.71 -1.55
N ASP A 79 -3.48 -5.10 -2.72
CA ASP A 79 -2.27 -4.36 -3.16
C ASP A 79 -1.79 -3.18 -2.27
N THR A 80 -2.57 -2.73 -1.30
CA THR A 80 -2.41 -1.43 -0.63
C THR A 80 -1.34 -1.30 0.47
N GLU A 81 -0.87 -2.38 1.10
CA GLU A 81 -0.38 -2.29 2.51
C GLU A 81 1.17 -2.21 2.69
N ASN A 82 1.93 -1.39 1.93
CA ASN A 82 3.30 -1.80 1.50
C ASN A 82 4.46 -0.78 1.20
N ALA A 83 4.80 0.28 1.98
CA ALA A 83 5.83 1.29 1.54
C ALA A 83 6.97 1.78 2.50
N ALA A 84 8.23 1.40 2.17
CA ALA A 84 9.61 1.91 2.48
C ALA A 84 9.99 2.78 3.71
N LEU A 85 9.11 3.48 4.44
CA LEU A 85 9.38 3.88 5.85
C LEU A 85 9.27 2.65 6.78
N VAL A 86 9.66 1.51 6.22
CA VAL A 86 9.05 0.21 6.45
C VAL A 86 9.80 -0.56 7.49
N GLU A 87 11.11 -0.39 7.71
CA GLU A 87 11.71 -1.16 8.80
C GLU A 87 11.18 -0.72 10.18
N GLU A 88 11.02 0.59 10.41
CA GLU A 88 10.40 1.09 11.64
C GLU A 88 8.88 0.87 11.62
N ASN A 89 8.19 1.20 10.52
CA ASN A 89 6.75 0.95 10.41
C ASN A 89 6.39 -0.56 10.46
N MET A 90 7.26 -1.48 10.05
CA MET A 90 7.05 -2.94 10.13
C MET A 90 7.37 -3.48 11.52
N LYS A 91 8.41 -2.97 12.20
CA LYS A 91 8.62 -3.26 13.64
C LYS A 91 7.39 -2.86 14.44
N VAL A 92 6.80 -1.70 14.11
CA VAL A 92 5.52 -1.26 14.66
C VAL A 92 4.35 -2.14 14.19
N ALA A 93 4.25 -2.48 12.89
CA ALA A 93 3.15 -3.26 12.32
C ALA A 93 3.10 -4.73 12.83
N GLN A 94 4.24 -5.28 13.23
CA GLN A 94 4.34 -6.61 13.86
C GLN A 94 3.70 -6.65 15.26
N GLU A 95 3.44 -5.50 15.90
CA GLU A 95 2.72 -5.48 17.17
C GLU A 95 1.23 -5.84 17.01
N ARG A 96 0.68 -6.52 18.03
CA ARG A 96 -0.71 -6.96 18.02
C ARG A 96 -1.67 -5.77 17.91
N ASP A 97 -2.46 -5.77 16.83
CA ASP A 97 -3.43 -4.71 16.48
C ASP A 97 -2.79 -3.31 16.27
N ALA A 98 -1.54 -3.27 15.79
CA ALA A 98 -0.80 -2.05 15.48
C ALA A 98 -1.57 -1.02 14.64
N LEU A 99 -2.30 -1.48 13.61
CA LEU A 99 -3.09 -0.63 12.71
C LEU A 99 -4.11 0.27 13.43
N LYS A 100 -4.58 -0.12 14.63
CA LYS A 100 -5.50 0.70 15.46
C LYS A 100 -4.78 1.51 16.53
N ASN A 101 -3.71 0.94 17.11
CA ASN A 101 -3.13 1.42 18.37
C ASN A 101 -1.79 2.14 18.21
N LYS A 102 -1.24 2.21 17.00
CA LYS A 102 0.11 2.73 16.73
C LYS A 102 0.12 3.82 15.69
N ARG A 103 1.19 4.63 15.75
CA ARG A 103 1.51 5.67 14.78
C ARG A 103 2.65 5.18 13.89
N PHE A 104 2.57 5.55 12.63
CA PHE A 104 3.49 5.18 11.57
C PHE A 104 4.13 6.45 11.03
N TRP A 105 5.42 6.40 10.72
CA TRP A 105 6.08 7.49 10.01
C TRP A 105 5.49 7.58 8.61
N PHE A 106 4.92 8.73 8.30
CA PHE A 106 4.25 9.03 7.06
C PHE A 106 4.78 10.32 6.44
N ARG A 107 4.98 10.33 5.12
CA ARG A 107 5.46 11.49 4.39
C ARG A 107 4.29 12.43 4.06
N SER A 108 4.18 13.55 4.79
CA SER A 108 3.05 14.48 4.63
C SER A 108 3.14 15.40 3.40
N ASN A 109 4.31 15.53 2.76
CA ASN A 109 4.48 16.35 1.54
C ASN A 109 4.17 15.60 0.24
N ILE A 110 2.88 15.31 0.01
CA ILE A 110 2.41 14.70 -1.24
C ILE A 110 2.35 15.76 -2.34
N SER A 111 3.14 15.58 -3.40
CA SER A 111 3.15 16.46 -4.58
C SER A 111 2.16 15.97 -5.64
N PHE A 112 1.46 16.90 -6.30
CA PHE A 112 0.50 16.60 -7.36
C PHE A 112 0.95 17.18 -8.72
N PRO A 113 0.40 16.67 -9.84
CA PRO A 113 0.53 17.29 -11.15
C PRO A 113 0.17 18.79 -11.16
N HIS A 114 0.82 19.55 -12.04
CA HIS A 114 0.76 21.01 -12.04
C HIS A 114 -0.65 21.57 -12.33
N ASN A 115 -1.37 20.94 -13.26
CA ASN A 115 -2.76 21.25 -13.60
C ASN A 115 -3.72 21.15 -12.39
N ILE A 116 -3.54 20.13 -11.55
CA ILE A 116 -4.34 19.93 -10.32
C ILE A 116 -3.97 20.98 -9.27
N SER A 117 -2.66 21.29 -9.18
CA SER A 117 -2.14 22.35 -8.30
C SER A 117 -2.67 23.75 -8.66
N GLU A 118 -2.96 24.01 -9.93
CA GLU A 118 -3.61 25.26 -10.37
C GLU A 118 -5.11 25.29 -10.05
N GLN A 119 -5.86 24.21 -10.31
CA GLN A 119 -7.28 24.10 -9.95
C GLN A 119 -7.51 24.20 -8.43
N LEU A 120 -6.57 23.72 -7.62
CA LEU A 120 -6.54 23.93 -6.17
C LEU A 120 -6.43 25.43 -5.82
N ARG A 121 -5.53 26.18 -6.47
CA ARG A 121 -5.31 27.61 -6.19
C ARG A 121 -6.52 28.50 -6.49
N THR A 122 -7.42 28.08 -7.38
CA THR A 122 -8.64 28.85 -7.73
C THR A 122 -9.82 28.58 -6.77
N ARG A 123 -9.96 27.36 -6.23
CA ARG A 123 -11.03 26.95 -5.28
C ARG A 123 -10.83 27.41 -3.82
N ARG A 124 -10.23 28.58 -3.62
CA ARG A 124 -9.65 29.17 -2.36
C ARG A 124 -10.52 29.29 -1.08
N LYS A 125 -11.76 28.78 -1.02
CA LYS A 125 -12.75 29.12 0.03
C LYS A 125 -13.08 28.01 1.06
N GLN A 126 -12.44 26.83 1.02
CA GLN A 126 -12.76 25.71 1.92
C GLN A 126 -11.70 25.48 3.01
N LYS A 127 -12.12 25.06 4.22
CA LYS A 127 -11.25 24.73 5.38
C LYS A 127 -10.13 23.74 5.01
N CYS A 128 -10.42 22.76 4.16
CA CYS A 128 -9.47 21.80 3.63
C CYS A 128 -8.27 22.44 2.89
N PHE A 129 -8.43 23.64 2.30
CA PHE A 129 -7.36 24.30 1.52
C PHE A 129 -6.12 24.68 2.35
N LYS A 130 -6.26 24.97 3.66
CA LYS A 130 -5.09 25.25 4.54
C LYS A 130 -4.21 24.00 4.68
N GLN A 131 -4.80 22.90 5.13
CA GLN A 131 -4.16 21.59 5.28
C GLN A 131 -3.52 21.13 3.95
N LEU A 132 -4.27 21.26 2.86
CA LEU A 132 -3.80 21.05 1.49
C LEU A 132 -2.54 21.88 1.20
N SER A 133 -2.59 23.21 1.32
CA SER A 133 -1.50 24.13 0.92
C SER A 133 -0.11 23.78 1.47
N GLN A 134 -0.04 23.18 2.66
CA GLN A 134 1.21 22.75 3.29
C GLN A 134 1.82 21.51 2.61
N CYS A 135 1.01 20.57 2.12
CA CYS A 135 1.48 19.45 1.29
C CYS A 135 2.16 19.94 -0.01
N PHE A 136 1.65 21.03 -0.61
CA PHE A 136 2.16 21.60 -1.88
C PHE A 136 3.35 22.56 -1.72
N SER A 137 3.77 22.90 -0.51
CA SER A 137 4.72 24.00 -0.26
C SER A 137 6.20 23.63 -0.50
N SER A 138 6.49 22.47 -1.10
CA SER A 138 7.84 21.94 -1.34
C SER A 138 8.62 22.59 -2.49
N THR A 139 8.17 23.71 -3.06
CA THR A 139 8.92 24.50 -4.07
C THR A 139 9.97 25.45 -3.46
N SER A 140 10.30 25.30 -2.17
CA SER A 140 11.37 26.06 -1.52
C SER A 140 12.70 25.27 -1.49
N LYS A 141 13.81 25.95 -1.79
CA LYS A 141 15.12 25.37 -2.16
C LYS A 141 15.91 24.66 -1.03
N ASN A 142 15.30 24.27 0.09
CA ASN A 142 15.99 23.64 1.22
C ASN A 142 15.44 22.24 1.54
N ILE A 143 16.06 21.22 0.94
CA ILE A 143 15.83 19.79 1.23
C ILE A 143 16.60 19.42 2.52
N GLN A 144 16.24 20.03 3.65
CA GLN A 144 16.90 19.77 4.95
C GLN A 144 15.98 19.59 6.15
N ASN A 145 14.67 19.86 6.05
CA ASN A 145 13.71 19.42 7.06
C ASN A 145 13.01 18.13 6.61
N CYS A 146 13.11 17.08 7.42
CA CYS A 146 12.54 15.78 7.12
C CYS A 146 11.00 15.86 7.17
N CYS A 147 10.36 15.70 6.03
CA CYS A 147 8.92 15.78 5.79
C CYS A 147 8.11 14.57 6.27
N CYS A 148 8.59 13.87 7.31
CA CYS A 148 7.99 12.66 7.85
C CYS A 148 7.40 12.97 9.23
N VAL A 149 6.14 12.58 9.44
CA VAL A 149 5.36 12.81 10.67
C VAL A 149 4.76 11.50 11.16
N GLN A 150 4.55 11.33 12.46
CA GLN A 150 3.95 10.11 13.02
C GLN A 150 2.43 10.22 13.08
N LEU A 151 1.75 9.48 12.20
CA LEU A 151 0.29 9.48 12.08
C LEU A 151 -0.30 8.09 12.29
N THR A 152 -1.50 7.98 12.85
CA THR A 152 -2.26 6.72 12.86
C THR A 152 -2.72 6.36 11.44
N ILE A 153 -3.11 5.11 11.20
CA ILE A 153 -3.69 4.72 9.90
C ILE A 153 -4.98 5.50 9.60
N ASP A 154 -5.78 5.80 10.63
CA ASP A 154 -6.96 6.67 10.52
C ASP A 154 -6.57 8.09 10.05
N GLU A 155 -5.59 8.72 10.69
CA GLU A 155 -5.10 10.06 10.33
C GLU A 155 -4.48 10.10 8.92
N ILE A 156 -3.80 9.02 8.48
CA ILE A 156 -3.24 8.91 7.13
C ILE A 156 -4.36 8.77 6.08
N ILE A 157 -5.39 7.98 6.37
CA ILE A 157 -6.42 7.63 5.39
C ILE A 157 -7.52 8.69 5.35
N ASN A 158 -8.06 9.07 6.50
CA ASN A 158 -9.21 9.97 6.66
C ASN A 158 -8.81 11.43 6.94
N GLY A 159 -7.57 11.67 7.39
CA GLY A 159 -7.05 12.99 7.74
C GLY A 159 -6.96 13.20 9.25
N THR A 160 -6.11 14.12 9.69
CA THR A 160 -6.00 14.51 11.10
C THR A 160 -7.10 15.51 11.47
N ASP A 161 -7.83 15.24 12.56
CA ASP A 161 -8.75 16.21 13.16
C ASP A 161 -7.98 17.28 13.95
N THR A 162 -7.39 18.23 13.22
CA THR A 162 -6.80 19.42 13.83
C THR A 162 -7.86 20.49 14.06
N GLY A 163 -7.86 21.07 15.26
CA GLY A 163 -8.68 22.24 15.59
C GLY A 163 -8.39 23.41 14.65
N ASP A 164 -9.25 24.43 14.66
CA ASP A 164 -9.29 25.49 13.62
C ASP A 164 -7.98 26.28 13.42
N ASP A 165 -7.05 26.21 14.38
CA ASP A 165 -5.76 26.89 14.38
C ASP A 165 -4.56 26.05 13.90
N GLU A 166 -4.66 24.71 13.84
CA GLU A 166 -3.55 23.84 13.39
C GLU A 166 -3.76 23.28 11.98
N CYS A 167 -2.70 23.29 11.17
CA CYS A 167 -2.70 22.76 9.80
C CYS A 167 -2.29 21.29 9.77
N GLY A 168 -3.27 20.42 9.99
CA GLY A 168 -3.13 18.97 9.93
C GLY A 168 -2.91 18.39 8.52
N PHE A 169 -2.67 17.08 8.45
CA PHE A 169 -2.61 16.34 7.20
C PHE A 169 -4.04 16.06 6.69
N PRO A 170 -4.39 16.39 5.42
CA PRO A 170 -5.76 16.29 4.93
C PRO A 170 -6.27 14.85 4.72
N GLY A 171 -5.41 13.83 4.74
CA GLY A 171 -5.79 12.43 4.52
C GLY A 171 -5.81 12.01 3.05
N LEU A 172 -5.49 10.74 2.78
CA LEU A 172 -5.46 10.19 1.42
C LEU A 172 -6.84 10.11 0.77
N ILE A 173 -7.91 9.81 1.51
CA ILE A 173 -9.27 9.74 0.96
C ILE A 173 -9.82 11.11 0.58
N PRO A 174 -9.68 12.18 1.39
CA PRO A 174 -10.02 13.53 0.96
C PRO A 174 -9.21 13.99 -0.27
N LEU A 175 -7.92 13.64 -0.37
CA LEU A 175 -7.11 13.91 -1.55
C LEU A 175 -7.60 13.16 -2.81
N LEU A 176 -7.95 11.88 -2.67
CA LEU A 176 -8.52 11.08 -3.77
C LEU A 176 -9.89 11.61 -4.20
N ASN A 177 -10.75 12.00 -3.26
CA ASN A 177 -12.03 12.63 -3.60
C ASN A 177 -11.82 13.94 -4.35
N PHE A 178 -10.89 14.80 -3.92
CA PHE A 178 -10.56 16.02 -4.65
C PHE A 178 -10.08 15.73 -6.09
N TYR A 179 -9.26 14.69 -6.28
CA TYR A 179 -8.85 14.24 -7.61
C TYR A 179 -10.04 13.79 -8.46
N LEU A 180 -10.90 12.92 -7.91
CA LEU A 180 -12.09 12.42 -8.61
C LEU A 180 -13.09 13.54 -8.94
N ASP A 181 -13.15 14.60 -8.13
CA ASP A 181 -13.98 15.80 -8.38
C ASP A 181 -13.32 16.82 -9.35
N SER A 182 -12.11 16.51 -9.85
CA SER A 182 -11.37 17.29 -10.85
C SER A 182 -11.34 16.64 -12.25
N VAL A 183 -11.75 15.37 -12.32
CA VAL A 183 -11.82 14.57 -13.55
C VAL A 183 -13.28 14.33 -13.90
N GLU A 184 -13.63 14.35 -15.19
CA GLU A 184 -14.96 13.99 -15.66
C GLU A 184 -15.13 12.46 -15.56
N ILE A 185 -15.84 12.01 -14.52
CA ILE A 185 -16.15 10.60 -14.24
C ILE A 185 -17.67 10.48 -14.12
N ASP A 186 -18.22 9.39 -14.66
CA ASP A 186 -19.65 9.10 -14.58
C ASP A 186 -20.12 8.77 -13.15
N ALA A 187 -21.42 8.92 -12.92
CA ALA A 187 -21.99 8.74 -11.58
C ALA A 187 -21.91 7.29 -11.06
N GLU A 188 -21.93 6.28 -11.94
CA GLU A 188 -21.92 4.87 -11.55
C GLU A 188 -20.52 4.44 -11.09
N THR A 189 -19.49 4.81 -11.85
CA THR A 189 -18.08 4.67 -11.46
C THR A 189 -17.80 5.44 -10.17
N ARG A 190 -18.27 6.69 -10.04
CA ARG A 190 -18.07 7.50 -8.82
C ARG A 190 -18.73 6.87 -7.59
N CYS A 191 -19.93 6.30 -7.73
CA CYS A 191 -20.60 5.54 -6.68
C CYS A 191 -19.82 4.28 -6.27
N THR A 192 -19.36 3.49 -7.25
CA THR A 192 -18.57 2.27 -7.00
C THR A 192 -17.25 2.59 -6.29
N LEU A 193 -16.51 3.61 -6.74
CA LEU A 193 -15.30 4.08 -6.07
C LEU A 193 -15.58 4.55 -4.63
N ASN A 194 -16.70 5.24 -4.39
CA ASN A 194 -17.09 5.66 -3.04
C ASN A 194 -17.37 4.48 -2.10
N LEU A 195 -17.87 3.34 -2.59
CA LEU A 195 -18.02 2.13 -1.78
C LEU A 195 -16.66 1.58 -1.33
N TYR A 196 -15.67 1.51 -2.23
CA TYR A 196 -14.31 1.08 -1.89
C TYR A 196 -13.60 2.06 -0.94
N LEU A 197 -13.67 3.36 -1.21
CA LEU A 197 -13.10 4.38 -0.32
C LEU A 197 -13.76 4.32 1.08
N ARG A 198 -15.08 4.12 1.17
CA ARG A 198 -15.78 3.96 2.45
C ARG A 198 -15.34 2.69 3.19
N LEU A 199 -15.09 1.58 2.50
CA LEU A 199 -14.56 0.35 3.13
C LEU A 199 -13.16 0.59 3.72
N ILE A 200 -12.27 1.25 2.96
CA ILE A 200 -10.90 1.59 3.41
C ILE A 200 -10.96 2.55 4.59
N SER A 201 -11.76 3.63 4.50
CA SER A 201 -12.00 4.61 5.55
C SER A 201 -12.41 3.97 6.88
N ARG A 202 -13.41 3.08 6.85
CA ARG A 202 -13.95 2.42 8.06
C ARG A 202 -13.01 1.37 8.64
N ARG A 203 -12.16 0.73 7.82
CA ARG A 203 -11.08 -0.15 8.30
C ARG A 203 -9.96 0.65 8.98
N ALA A 204 -9.53 1.75 8.37
CA ALA A 204 -8.50 2.65 8.91
C ALA A 204 -8.90 3.24 10.27
N LYS A 205 -10.15 3.71 10.38
CA LYS A 205 -10.77 4.19 11.63
C LYS A 205 -11.05 3.08 12.66
N GLY A 206 -10.84 1.81 12.28
CA GLY A 206 -11.05 0.66 13.15
C GLY A 206 -12.52 0.30 13.42
N GLU A 207 -13.50 0.96 12.79
CA GLU A 207 -14.93 0.59 12.83
C GLU A 207 -15.18 -0.81 12.26
N LEU A 208 -14.46 -1.17 11.20
CA LEU A 208 -14.45 -2.51 10.62
C LEU A 208 -13.17 -3.25 11.02
N PRO A 209 -13.24 -4.54 11.37
CA PRO A 209 -12.05 -5.36 11.62
C PRO A 209 -11.31 -5.66 10.31
N THR A 210 -9.99 -5.88 10.42
CA THR A 210 -9.19 -6.41 9.31
C THR A 210 -9.43 -7.91 9.14
N ALA A 211 -9.10 -8.47 7.97
CA ALA A 211 -9.20 -9.90 7.72
C ALA A 211 -8.40 -10.71 8.77
N ALA A 212 -7.18 -10.28 9.07
CA ALA A 212 -6.36 -10.88 10.13
C ALA A 212 -7.00 -10.79 11.53
N GLN A 213 -7.72 -9.70 11.85
CA GLN A 213 -8.45 -9.59 13.11
C GLN A 213 -9.68 -10.51 13.16
N LEU A 214 -10.40 -10.68 12.04
CA LEU A 214 -11.51 -11.63 11.93
C LEU A 214 -11.04 -13.08 12.07
N ILE A 215 -10.00 -13.48 11.33
CA ILE A 215 -9.43 -14.84 11.40
C ILE A 215 -8.94 -15.15 12.82
N ARG A 216 -8.23 -14.21 13.48
CA ARG A 216 -7.82 -14.38 14.89
C ARG A 216 -9.02 -14.54 15.83
N ARG A 217 -10.06 -13.72 15.70
CA ARG A 217 -11.28 -13.83 16.52
C ARG A 217 -12.02 -15.14 16.29
N PHE A 218 -12.12 -15.57 15.04
CA PHE A 218 -12.72 -16.86 14.67
C PHE A 218 -11.96 -18.01 15.34
N VAL A 219 -10.64 -18.10 15.14
CA VAL A 219 -9.81 -19.18 15.71
C VAL A 219 -9.90 -19.20 17.23
N ILE A 220 -9.73 -18.05 17.90
CA ILE A 220 -9.78 -17.98 19.38
C ILE A 220 -11.19 -18.37 19.90
N GLY A 221 -12.23 -17.88 19.24
CA GLY A 221 -13.64 -18.12 19.57
C GLY A 221 -14.18 -19.49 19.18
N HIS A 222 -13.42 -20.31 18.44
CA HIS A 222 -13.86 -21.63 17.99
C HIS A 222 -13.79 -22.66 19.12
N ASP A 223 -14.82 -23.50 19.30
CA ASP A 223 -14.92 -24.44 20.43
C ASP A 223 -13.69 -25.37 20.55
N ASP A 224 -13.28 -26.01 19.45
CA ASP A 224 -12.07 -26.87 19.38
C ASP A 224 -10.73 -26.19 19.73
N TYR A 225 -10.65 -24.84 19.81
CA TYR A 225 -9.38 -24.14 20.05
C TYR A 225 -8.99 -24.13 21.53
N LYS A 226 -7.78 -24.61 21.84
CA LYS A 226 -7.31 -24.92 23.21
C LYS A 226 -6.35 -23.88 23.80
N ASN A 227 -6.22 -22.70 23.19
CA ASN A 227 -5.23 -21.66 23.55
C ASN A 227 -3.77 -22.13 23.44
N ASP A 228 -3.51 -23.17 22.64
CA ASP A 228 -2.21 -23.79 22.36
C ASP A 228 -1.52 -23.24 21.11
N SER A 229 -2.10 -22.21 20.47
CA SER A 229 -1.67 -21.66 19.17
C SER A 229 -1.72 -22.66 17.99
N HIS A 230 -2.37 -23.81 18.16
CA HIS A 230 -2.53 -24.81 17.12
C HIS A 230 -3.90 -24.67 16.41
N VAL A 231 -3.88 -24.52 15.09
CA VAL A 231 -5.09 -24.47 14.26
C VAL A 231 -5.34 -25.86 13.69
N SER A 232 -6.31 -26.59 14.26
CA SER A 232 -6.68 -27.93 13.78
C SER A 232 -7.38 -27.89 12.43
N SER A 233 -7.41 -29.04 11.74
CA SER A 233 -8.11 -29.20 10.46
C SER A 233 -9.61 -28.85 10.55
N ASN A 234 -10.26 -29.05 11.70
CA ASN A 234 -11.65 -28.66 11.94
C ASN A 234 -11.79 -27.13 11.91
N ILE A 235 -10.97 -26.42 12.69
CA ILE A 235 -10.98 -24.95 12.76
C ILE A 235 -10.69 -24.36 11.37
N ALA A 236 -9.73 -24.92 10.64
CA ALA A 236 -9.42 -24.50 9.27
C ALA A 236 -10.58 -24.76 8.30
N TYR A 237 -11.24 -25.92 8.40
CA TYR A 237 -12.39 -26.28 7.57
C TYR A 237 -13.58 -25.34 7.81
N ASP A 238 -13.96 -25.10 9.07
CA ASP A 238 -15.10 -24.23 9.37
C ASP A 238 -14.82 -22.75 9.05
N LEU A 239 -13.57 -22.29 9.14
CA LEU A 239 -13.17 -20.98 8.62
C LEU A 239 -13.38 -20.90 7.10
N LEU A 240 -12.85 -21.86 6.35
CA LEU A 240 -12.98 -21.91 4.89
C LEU A 240 -14.43 -22.04 4.45
N LYS A 241 -15.26 -22.77 5.21
CA LYS A 241 -16.70 -22.89 5.00
C LYS A 241 -17.41 -21.54 5.13
N GLN A 242 -17.13 -20.75 6.18
CA GLN A 242 -17.70 -19.40 6.30
C GLN A 242 -17.20 -18.45 5.21
N LEU A 243 -15.94 -18.55 4.80
CA LEU A 243 -15.40 -17.76 3.67
C LEU A 243 -16.05 -18.14 2.34
N ASN A 244 -16.32 -19.44 2.10
CA ASN A 244 -17.05 -19.90 0.92
C ASN A 244 -18.51 -19.42 0.94
N GLN A 245 -19.17 -19.37 2.11
CA GLN A 245 -20.52 -18.79 2.24
C GLN A 245 -20.54 -17.29 1.91
N LEU A 246 -19.51 -16.53 2.32
CA LEU A 246 -19.34 -15.13 1.93
C LEU A 246 -19.10 -14.98 0.43
N GLN A 247 -18.24 -15.81 -0.17
CA GLN A 247 -17.92 -15.77 -1.60
C GLN A 247 -19.11 -16.16 -2.50
N THR A 248 -20.06 -16.95 -1.99
CA THR A 248 -21.26 -17.42 -2.71
C THR A 248 -22.52 -16.62 -2.35
N ASP A 249 -22.36 -15.42 -1.78
CA ASP A 249 -23.42 -14.49 -1.37
C ASP A 249 -24.50 -15.11 -0.45
N GLN A 250 -24.17 -16.20 0.27
CA GLN A 250 -25.07 -16.85 1.22
C GLN A 250 -25.15 -16.08 2.55
N ILE A 251 -24.10 -15.32 2.89
CA ILE A 251 -24.03 -14.42 4.04
C ILE A 251 -23.37 -13.10 3.62
N THR A 252 -23.78 -11.98 4.24
CA THR A 252 -23.09 -10.69 4.03
C THR A 252 -21.84 -10.58 4.89
N LEU A 253 -20.97 -9.62 4.57
CA LEU A 253 -19.79 -9.31 5.38
C LEU A 253 -20.17 -8.87 6.81
N GLU A 254 -21.25 -8.11 6.97
CA GLU A 254 -21.77 -7.70 8.28
C GLU A 254 -22.23 -8.91 9.10
N GLN A 255 -22.94 -9.85 8.47
CA GLN A 255 -23.37 -11.09 9.14
C GLN A 255 -22.17 -11.94 9.56
N LEU A 256 -21.16 -12.09 8.70
CA LEU A 256 -19.91 -12.78 9.04
C LEU A 256 -19.19 -12.12 10.23
N ILE A 257 -19.03 -10.79 10.20
CA ILE A 257 -18.41 -10.01 11.27
C ILE A 257 -19.18 -10.22 12.59
N GLN A 258 -20.51 -10.15 12.55
CA GLN A 258 -21.37 -10.30 13.72
C GLN A 258 -21.26 -11.72 14.30
N ASN A 259 -21.43 -12.75 13.48
CA ASN A 259 -21.32 -14.15 13.87
C ASN A 259 -19.98 -14.47 14.54
N ILE A 260 -18.87 -13.99 13.98
CA ILE A 260 -17.52 -14.17 14.54
C ILE A 260 -17.39 -13.46 15.89
N ASN A 261 -17.86 -12.21 15.99
CA ASN A 261 -17.77 -11.45 17.23
C ASN A 261 -18.60 -12.06 18.36
N ASP A 262 -19.76 -12.64 18.06
CA ASP A 262 -20.66 -13.23 19.07
C ASP A 262 -20.20 -14.62 19.55
N HIS A 263 -19.50 -15.40 18.72
CA HIS A 263 -18.79 -16.60 19.18
C HIS A 263 -17.59 -16.22 20.05
N PHE A 264 -16.74 -15.30 19.55
CA PHE A 264 -15.57 -14.81 20.28
C PHE A 264 -15.95 -14.28 21.68
N ARG A 265 -16.95 -13.39 21.76
CA ARG A 265 -17.42 -12.83 23.04
C ARG A 265 -17.85 -13.91 24.01
N ARG A 266 -18.77 -14.80 23.61
CA ARG A 266 -19.30 -15.88 24.47
C ARG A 266 -18.18 -16.71 25.11
N LYS A 267 -17.19 -17.11 24.30
CA LYS A 267 -16.07 -17.93 24.78
C LYS A 267 -15.08 -17.16 25.65
N THR A 268 -14.86 -15.86 25.41
CA THR A 268 -14.00 -15.02 26.27
C THR A 268 -14.65 -14.64 27.60
N THR A 269 -15.99 -14.52 27.66
CA THR A 269 -16.69 -14.21 28.92
C THR A 269 -16.85 -15.42 29.83
N SER A 270 -16.79 -16.64 29.30
CA SER A 270 -16.91 -17.88 30.07
C SER A 270 -15.58 -18.36 30.71
N THR A 271 -14.53 -17.55 30.66
CA THR A 271 -13.19 -17.88 31.19
C THR A 271 -12.72 -16.95 32.32
N ASP A 272 -13.56 -16.01 32.74
CA ASP A 272 -13.28 -15.04 33.82
C ASP A 272 -14.01 -15.38 35.14
N ASP A 273 -14.72 -16.53 35.19
CA ASP A 273 -15.35 -17.15 36.39
C ASP A 273 -14.61 -18.44 36.80
#